data_AF-A0AA39J2G5-F1
#
_entry.id   AF-A0AA39J2G5-F1
#
_cell.length_a   1.000
_cell.length_b   1.000
_cell.length_c   1.000
_cell.angle_alpha   90.00
_cell.angle_beta   90.00
_cell.angle_gamma   90.00
#
_symmetry.space_group_name_H-M   'P 1'
#
loop_
_entity.id
_entity.type
_entity.pdbx_description
1 polymer ?
#
loop_
_entity_poly.entity_id
_entity_poly.type
_entity_poly.pdbx_seq_one_letter_code
_entity_poly.pdbx_strand_id
1 'polypeptide(L)'
;ESNQDDLSVHWQKCYNALAQYDSKVISMWMDEMNTILFFASIYAAVITGFLIESYQGLHEDPIEALLTRITSQLDPVTNPAPLEVPFTPSASKVAINTIWFSSLIVALSAVLTAILIKQWLFHYTWTNNIPMLPPHLAISLRYLSLASMTREHGHVIYHAVTFPPLLVIVSLFLFFAGLITLLW
;
A
#
# COMPACT_ATOMS: atom_id res chain seq x y z
N GLU A 1 41.48 25.47 -29.28
CA GLU A 1 40.01 25.66 -29.25
C GLU A 1 39.24 24.48 -29.83
N SER A 2 39.48 24.01 -31.06
CA SER A 2 38.66 22.92 -31.68
C SER A 2 38.53 21.63 -30.84
N ASN A 3 39.59 21.13 -30.19
CA ASN A 3 39.50 19.92 -29.36
C ASN A 3 38.64 20.07 -28.09
N GLN A 4 38.46 21.30 -27.58
CA GLN A 4 37.70 21.55 -26.36
C GLN A 4 36.20 21.65 -26.64
N ASP A 5 35.84 22.18 -27.82
CA ASP A 5 34.47 22.17 -28.33
C ASP A 5 34.01 20.74 -28.63
N ASP A 6 34.85 19.92 -29.29
CA ASP A 6 34.53 18.51 -29.57
C ASP A 6 34.30 17.69 -28.28
N LEU A 7 35.15 17.88 -27.26
CA LEU A 7 34.99 17.19 -25.97
C LEU A 7 33.68 17.57 -25.27
N SER A 8 33.29 18.85 -25.33
CA SER A 8 32.05 19.33 -24.74
C SER A 8 30.81 18.71 -25.42
N VAL A 9 30.86 18.54 -26.74
CA VAL A 9 29.80 17.90 -27.54
C VAL A 9 29.66 16.42 -27.17
N HIS A 10 30.76 15.70 -27.00
CA HIS A 10 30.73 14.29 -26.57
C HIS A 10 30.13 14.12 -25.17
N TRP A 11 30.52 14.97 -24.20
CA TRP A 11 29.94 14.95 -22.86
C TRP A 11 28.45 15.27 -22.85
N GLN A 12 28.03 16.23 -23.68
CA GLN A 12 26.62 16.59 -23.80
C GLN A 12 25.80 15.47 -24.43
N LYS A 13 26.35 14.75 -25.41
CA LYS A 13 25.71 13.56 -25.99
C LYS A 13 25.55 12.43 -24.97
N CYS A 14 26.59 12.15 -24.16
CA CYS A 14 26.51 11.19 -23.07
C CYS A 14 25.48 11.59 -22.00
N TYR A 15 25.46 12.86 -21.60
CA TYR A 15 24.49 13.38 -20.63
C TYR A 15 23.05 13.19 -21.13
N ASN A 16 22.78 13.54 -22.38
CA ASN A 16 21.45 13.40 -22.98
C ASN A 16 21.01 11.93 -23.06
N ALA A 17 21.92 11.02 -23.42
CA ALA A 17 21.62 9.58 -23.45
C ALA A 17 21.29 9.04 -22.04
N LEU A 18 22.04 9.46 -21.03
CA LEU A 18 21.79 9.06 -19.63
C LEU A 18 20.47 9.64 -19.10
N ALA A 19 20.19 10.92 -19.39
CA ALA A 19 18.94 11.57 -19.00
C ALA A 19 17.71 10.91 -19.64
N GLN A 20 17.82 10.47 -20.90
CA GLN A 20 16.75 9.71 -21.57
C GLN A 20 16.51 8.34 -20.91
N TYR A 21 17.58 7.63 -20.56
CA TYR A 21 17.49 6.35 -19.87
C TYR A 21 16.84 6.52 -18.49
N ASP A 22 17.33 7.46 -17.68
CA ASP A 22 16.78 7.75 -16.35
C ASP A 22 15.30 8.12 -16.43
N SER A 23 14.94 9.02 -17.35
CA SER A 23 13.54 9.43 -17.55
C SER A 23 12.65 8.23 -17.89
N LYS A 24 13.15 7.28 -18.69
CA LYS A 24 12.40 6.07 -19.05
C LYS A 24 12.19 5.17 -17.83
N VAL A 25 13.25 4.87 -17.08
CA VAL A 25 13.17 4.02 -15.87
C VAL A 25 12.24 4.63 -14.83
N ILE A 26 12.37 5.93 -14.57
CA ILE A 26 11.53 6.67 -13.62
C ILE A 26 10.07 6.64 -14.05
N SER A 27 9.79 6.85 -15.35
CA SER A 27 8.42 6.79 -15.86
C SER A 27 7.79 5.40 -15.69
N MET A 28 8.58 4.33 -15.91
CA MET A 28 8.12 2.95 -15.73
C MET A 28 7.77 2.66 -14.27
N TRP A 29 8.65 3.00 -13.34
CA TRP A 29 8.40 2.82 -11.91
C TRP A 29 7.24 3.68 -11.41
N MET A 30 7.09 4.90 -11.92
CA MET A 30 5.96 5.76 -11.56
C MET A 30 4.62 5.16 -12.01
N ASP A 31 4.59 4.57 -13.20
CA ASP A 31 3.41 3.87 -13.75
C ASP A 31 3.08 2.59 -12.97
N GLU A 32 4.09 1.82 -12.59
CA GLU A 32 3.93 0.65 -11.73
C GLU A 32 3.32 1.03 -10.37
N MET A 33 3.85 2.08 -9.72
CA MET A 33 3.29 2.57 -8.46
C MET A 33 1.86 3.10 -8.61
N ASN A 34 1.54 3.76 -9.73
CA ASN A 34 0.16 4.18 -10.03
C ASN A 34 -0.78 2.98 -10.12
N THR A 35 -0.35 1.92 -10.80
CA THR A 35 -1.12 0.68 -10.96
C THR A 35 -1.41 0.03 -9.60
N ILE A 36 -0.41 -0.02 -8.73
CA ILE A 36 -0.55 -0.56 -7.36
C ILE A 36 -1.53 0.27 -6.53
N LEU A 37 -1.43 1.60 -6.59
CA LEU A 37 -2.34 2.50 -5.87
C LEU A 37 -3.79 2.35 -6.35
N PHE A 38 -3.99 2.24 -7.66
CA PHE A 38 -5.31 2.01 -8.24
C PHE A 38 -5.89 0.67 -7.79
N PHE A 39 -5.10 -0.41 -7.86
CA PHE A 39 -5.50 -1.73 -7.41
C PHE A 39 -5.86 -1.74 -5.92
N ALA A 40 -5.02 -1.15 -5.07
CA ALA A 40 -5.24 -1.09 -3.63
C ALA A 40 -6.49 -0.27 -3.27
N SER A 41 -6.80 0.78 -4.03
CA SER A 41 -8.01 1.60 -3.82
C SER A 41 -9.28 0.78 -4.09
N ILE A 42 -9.31 0.03 -5.19
CA ILE A 42 -10.43 -0.88 -5.51
C ILE A 42 -10.54 -1.97 -4.45
N TYR A 43 -9.41 -2.58 -4.10
CA TYR A 43 -9.35 -3.64 -3.10
C TYR A 43 -9.88 -3.19 -1.73
N ALA A 44 -9.51 -1.98 -1.28
CA ALA A 44 -10.03 -1.40 -0.05
C ALA A 44 -11.56 -1.17 -0.11
N ALA A 45 -12.08 -0.73 -1.26
CA ALA A 45 -13.52 -0.58 -1.45
C ALA A 45 -14.26 -1.92 -1.34
N VAL A 46 -13.72 -2.97 -1.97
CA VAL A 46 -14.27 -4.33 -1.89
C VAL A 46 -14.26 -4.83 -0.44
N ILE A 47 -13.11 -4.75 0.26
CA ILE A 47 -13.03 -5.17 1.67
C ILE A 47 -14.01 -4.39 2.54
N THR A 48 -14.16 -3.09 2.33
CA THR A 48 -15.07 -2.26 3.14
C THR A 48 -16.50 -2.78 3.10
N GLY A 49 -16.97 -3.25 1.93
CA GLY A 49 -18.29 -3.89 1.81
C GLY A 49 -18.42 -5.14 2.66
N PHE A 50 -17.45 -6.06 2.57
CA PHE A 50 -17.42 -7.27 3.40
C PHE A 50 -17.29 -6.97 4.88
N LEU A 51 -16.51 -5.95 5.24
CA LEU A 51 -16.29 -5.54 6.61
C LEU A 51 -17.58 -5.01 7.24
N ILE A 52 -18.36 -4.20 6.52
CA ILE A 52 -19.67 -3.72 6.97
C ILE A 52 -20.61 -4.90 7.25
N GLU A 53 -20.70 -5.86 6.34
CA GLU A 53 -21.53 -7.07 6.52
C GLU A 53 -21.05 -7.93 7.70
N SER A 54 -19.74 -8.14 7.86
CA SER A 54 -19.21 -8.88 9.01
C SER A 54 -19.41 -8.15 10.34
N TYR A 55 -19.41 -6.81 10.35
CA TYR A 55 -19.70 -6.03 11.56
C TYR A 55 -21.16 -6.17 11.98
N GLN A 56 -22.09 -6.23 11.02
CA GLN A 56 -23.50 -6.49 11.33
C GLN A 56 -23.68 -7.85 12.01
N GLY A 57 -22.95 -8.88 11.55
CA GLY A 57 -22.96 -10.20 12.19
C GLY A 57 -22.31 -10.26 13.58
N LEU A 58 -21.66 -9.19 14.04
CA LEU A 58 -21.04 -9.05 15.36
C LEU A 58 -21.92 -8.29 16.36
N HIS A 59 -23.03 -7.69 15.91
CA HIS A 59 -24.02 -7.10 16.79
C HIS A 59 -25.17 -8.09 17.02
N GLU A 60 -25.71 -8.07 18.22
CA GLU A 60 -26.94 -8.77 18.55
C GLU A 60 -28.08 -8.13 17.77
N ASP A 61 -28.89 -8.94 17.07
CA ASP A 61 -29.99 -8.41 16.28
C ASP A 61 -30.92 -7.62 17.22
N PRO A 62 -31.12 -6.31 16.98
CA PRO A 62 -31.89 -5.47 17.90
C PRO A 62 -33.33 -5.96 18.03
N ILE A 63 -33.82 -6.71 17.04
CA ILE A 63 -35.12 -7.38 17.02
C ILE A 63 -35.12 -8.59 17.95
N GLU A 64 -34.08 -9.43 17.95
CA GLU A 64 -33.98 -10.57 18.87
C GLU A 64 -33.79 -10.08 20.31
N ALA A 65 -32.96 -9.07 20.54
CA ALA A 65 -32.81 -8.46 21.87
C ALA A 65 -34.14 -7.86 22.38
N LEU A 66 -34.91 -7.19 21.51
CA LEU A 66 -36.25 -6.70 21.87
C LEU A 66 -37.25 -7.84 22.10
N LEU A 67 -37.25 -8.87 21.25
CA LEU A 67 -38.16 -10.01 21.40
C LEU A 67 -37.89 -10.76 22.69
N THR A 68 -36.62 -11.04 23.02
CA THR A 68 -36.26 -11.70 24.28
C THR A 68 -36.71 -10.85 25.48
N ARG A 69 -36.57 -9.52 25.38
CA ARG A 69 -37.04 -8.59 26.41
C ARG A 69 -38.57 -8.58 26.54
N ILE A 70 -39.30 -8.50 25.43
CA ILE A 70 -40.77 -8.52 25.41
C ILE A 70 -41.30 -9.87 25.93
N THR A 71 -40.72 -10.98 25.50
CA THR A 71 -41.13 -12.33 25.92
C THR A 71 -40.91 -12.55 27.41
N SER A 72 -39.80 -12.02 27.96
CA SER A 72 -39.55 -12.04 29.42
C SER A 72 -40.50 -11.15 30.22
N GLN A 73 -41.05 -10.09 29.61
CA GLN A 73 -42.04 -9.22 30.24
C GLN A 73 -43.47 -9.79 30.16
N LEU A 74 -43.78 -10.58 29.14
CA LEU A 74 -45.11 -11.18 28.96
C LEU A 74 -45.35 -12.41 29.84
N ASP A 75 -44.31 -13.18 30.16
CA ASP A 75 -44.49 -14.40 30.96
C ASP A 75 -43.33 -14.63 31.96
N PRO A 76 -43.26 -13.84 33.04
CA PRO A 76 -42.14 -13.84 33.99
C PRO A 76 -42.02 -15.10 34.85
N VAL A 77 -43.05 -15.96 34.87
CA VAL A 77 -43.09 -17.21 35.66
C VAL A 77 -42.51 -18.38 34.86
N THR A 78 -42.77 -18.42 33.55
CA THR A 78 -42.31 -19.49 32.65
C THR A 78 -41.00 -19.12 31.94
N ASN A 79 -40.75 -17.82 31.72
CA ASN A 79 -39.54 -17.26 31.13
C ASN A 79 -38.99 -16.15 32.04
N PRO A 80 -38.33 -16.49 33.16
CA PRO A 80 -37.61 -15.48 33.93
C PRO A 80 -36.62 -14.79 33.00
N ALA A 81 -36.58 -13.45 33.03
CA ALA A 81 -35.66 -12.67 32.20
C ALA A 81 -34.28 -13.30 32.23
N PRO A 82 -33.71 -13.72 31.08
CA PRO A 82 -32.37 -14.26 31.06
C PRO A 82 -31.46 -13.24 31.74
N LEU A 83 -30.77 -13.66 32.81
CA LEU A 83 -29.63 -12.91 33.35
C LEU A 83 -28.81 -12.47 32.15
N GLU A 84 -28.62 -11.15 31.95
CA GLU A 84 -27.92 -10.56 30.80
C GLU A 84 -26.72 -11.44 30.44
N VAL A 85 -26.90 -12.37 29.50
CA VAL A 85 -25.81 -13.22 29.05
C VAL A 85 -25.03 -12.26 28.18
N PRO A 86 -23.80 -11.85 28.57
CA PRO A 86 -23.06 -10.90 27.77
C PRO A 86 -22.92 -11.54 26.39
N PHE A 87 -23.38 -10.84 25.35
CA PHE A 87 -23.19 -11.28 23.99
C PHE A 87 -21.70 -11.52 23.79
N THR A 88 -21.32 -12.80 23.73
CA THR A 88 -19.94 -13.20 23.51
C THR A 88 -19.85 -13.52 22.02
N PRO A 89 -19.32 -12.61 21.19
CA PRO A 89 -19.18 -12.88 19.78
C PRO A 89 -18.36 -14.16 19.61
N SER A 90 -18.87 -15.10 18.82
CA SER A 90 -18.18 -16.36 18.57
C SER A 90 -16.73 -16.09 18.15
N ALA A 91 -15.77 -16.80 18.76
CA ALA A 91 -14.35 -16.62 18.51
C ALA A 91 -13.99 -16.70 17.00
N SER A 92 -14.78 -17.44 16.22
CA SER A 92 -14.66 -17.51 14.77
C SER A 92 -14.97 -16.18 14.08
N LYS A 93 -16.01 -15.45 14.50
CA LYS A 93 -16.37 -14.15 13.92
C LYS A 93 -15.32 -13.08 14.22
N VAL A 94 -14.73 -13.12 15.42
CA VAL A 94 -13.61 -12.24 15.79
C VAL A 94 -12.35 -12.57 14.98
N ALA A 95 -12.06 -13.85 14.75
CA ALA A 95 -10.94 -14.29 13.93
C ALA A 95 -11.08 -13.86 12.45
N ILE A 96 -12.28 -13.97 11.87
CA ILE A 96 -12.54 -13.54 10.48
C ILE A 96 -12.33 -12.02 10.33
N ASN A 97 -12.90 -11.25 11.26
CA ASN A 97 -12.79 -9.79 11.21
C ASN A 97 -11.33 -9.33 11.41
N THR A 98 -10.58 -9.96 12.31
CA THR A 98 -9.14 -9.69 12.49
C THR A 98 -8.30 -10.07 11.26
N ILE A 99 -8.60 -11.19 10.58
CA ILE A 99 -7.94 -11.57 9.32
C ILE A 99 -8.21 -10.53 8.24
N TRP A 100 -9.46 -10.10 8.06
CA TRP A 100 -9.79 -9.07 7.07
C TRP A 100 -9.19 -7.70 7.38
N PHE A 101 -9.22 -7.26 8.64
CA PHE A 101 -8.51 -6.04 9.04
C PHE A 101 -7.01 -6.14 8.77
N SER A 102 -6.39 -7.28 9.10
CA SER A 102 -4.96 -7.48 8.84
C SER A 102 -4.65 -7.43 7.34
N SER A 103 -5.51 -7.99 6.48
CA SER A 103 -5.37 -7.89 5.03
C SER A 103 -5.40 -6.44 4.55
N LEU A 104 -6.32 -5.63 5.08
CA LEU A 104 -6.44 -4.21 4.74
C LEU A 104 -5.21 -3.40 5.20
N ILE A 105 -4.70 -3.66 6.40
CA ILE A 105 -3.48 -3.02 6.91
C ILE A 105 -2.27 -3.33 6.02
N VAL A 106 -2.14 -4.58 5.56
CA VAL A 106 -1.06 -4.98 4.64
C VAL A 106 -1.19 -4.31 3.27
N ALA A 107 -2.41 -4.12 2.76
CA ALA A 107 -2.60 -3.35 1.52
C ALA A 107 -2.28 -1.86 1.70
N LEU A 108 -2.63 -1.27 2.84
CA LEU A 108 -2.30 0.13 3.14
C LEU A 108 -0.79 0.34 3.31
N SER A 109 -0.06 -0.62 3.90
CA SER A 109 1.41 -0.52 3.97
C SER A 109 2.06 -0.59 2.58
N ALA A 110 1.46 -1.34 1.64
CA ALA A 110 1.89 -1.33 0.24
C ALA A 110 1.69 0.04 -0.41
N VAL A 111 0.53 0.65 -0.19
CA VAL A 111 0.19 2.00 -0.65
C VAL A 111 1.17 3.04 -0.10
N LEU A 112 1.44 3.02 1.20
CA LEU A 112 2.40 3.93 1.83
C LEU A 112 3.79 3.79 1.21
N THR A 113 4.24 2.56 1.01
CA THR A 113 5.55 2.28 0.37
C THR A 113 5.58 2.81 -1.06
N ALA A 114 4.51 2.58 -1.85
CA ALA A 114 4.38 3.09 -3.21
C ALA A 114 4.41 4.63 -3.28
N ILE A 115 3.77 5.31 -2.33
CA ILE A 115 3.80 6.78 -2.22
C ILE A 115 5.22 7.27 -1.88
N LEU A 116 5.91 6.63 -0.94
CA LEU A 116 7.29 6.98 -0.59
C LEU A 116 8.24 6.84 -1.78
N ILE A 117 8.11 5.76 -2.55
CA ILE A 117 8.86 5.54 -3.79
C ILE A 117 8.59 6.68 -4.77
N LYS A 118 7.33 7.05 -5.01
CA LYS A 118 6.98 8.17 -5.91
C LYS A 118 7.58 9.50 -5.43
N GLN A 119 7.52 9.77 -4.12
CA GLN A 119 8.10 10.99 -3.55
C GLN A 119 9.63 11.02 -3.75
N TRP A 120 10.28 9.87 -3.59
CA TRP A 120 11.72 9.74 -3.83
C TRP A 120 12.07 9.92 -5.32
N LEU A 121 11.33 9.29 -6.24
CA LEU A 121 11.51 9.46 -7.70
C LEU A 121 11.32 10.93 -8.11
N PHE A 122 10.31 11.60 -7.55
CA PHE A 122 10.06 13.01 -7.82
C PHE A 122 11.22 13.89 -7.32
N HIS A 123 11.71 13.64 -6.09
CA HIS A 123 12.85 14.38 -5.56
C HIS A 123 14.13 14.15 -6.39
N TYR A 124 14.36 12.92 -6.85
CA TYR A 124 15.47 12.57 -7.72
C TYR A 124 15.40 13.32 -9.06
N THR A 125 14.24 13.30 -9.74
CA THR A 125 14.06 14.05 -11.01
C THR A 125 14.20 15.55 -10.82
N TRP A 126 13.61 16.11 -9.77
CA TRP A 126 13.66 17.54 -9.48
C TRP A 126 15.10 18.03 -9.31
N THR A 127 15.88 17.35 -8.48
CA THR A 127 17.28 17.70 -8.20
C THR A 127 18.15 17.59 -9.45
N ASN A 128 17.84 16.62 -10.31
CA ASN A 128 18.60 16.31 -11.51
C ASN A 128 18.21 17.11 -12.76
N ASN A 129 17.06 17.80 -12.74
CA ASN A 129 16.59 18.64 -13.84
C ASN A 129 17.06 20.10 -13.74
N ILE A 130 17.81 20.48 -12.70
CA ILE A 130 18.38 21.82 -12.58
C ILE A 130 19.55 21.92 -13.59
N PRO A 131 19.46 22.80 -14.61
CA PRO A 131 20.53 22.93 -15.60
C PRO A 131 21.75 23.60 -14.95
N MET A 132 22.71 22.78 -14.52
CA MET A 132 24.01 23.26 -14.04
C MET A 132 25.00 23.35 -15.21
N LEU A 133 25.59 24.53 -15.38
CA LEU A 133 26.73 24.74 -16.26
C LEU A 133 27.99 24.80 -15.37
N PRO A 134 29.07 24.04 -15.65
CA PRO A 134 29.33 23.22 -16.85
C PRO A 134 28.86 21.75 -16.78
N PRO A 135 28.61 21.09 -17.93
CA PRO A 135 27.98 19.76 -18.00
C PRO A 135 28.79 18.61 -17.38
N HIS A 136 30.12 18.69 -17.38
CA HIS A 136 30.97 17.70 -16.71
C HIS A 136 30.82 17.74 -15.18
N LEU A 137 30.54 18.93 -14.62
CA LEU A 137 30.31 19.12 -13.19
C LEU A 137 28.92 18.60 -12.78
N ALA A 138 27.93 18.77 -13.66
CA ALA A 138 26.60 18.19 -13.47
C ALA A 138 26.63 16.64 -13.46
N ILE A 139 27.41 16.03 -14.36
CA ILE A 139 27.60 14.56 -14.39
C ILE A 139 28.32 14.08 -13.12
N SER A 140 29.37 14.78 -12.68
CA SER A 140 30.14 14.38 -11.49
C SER A 140 29.39 14.61 -10.18
N LEU A 141 28.61 15.69 -10.04
CA LEU A 141 27.72 15.88 -8.88
C LEU A 141 26.57 14.87 -8.87
N ARG A 142 25.98 14.55 -10.03
CA ARG A 142 25.03 13.43 -10.16
C ARG A 142 25.69 12.13 -9.74
N TYR A 143 26.89 11.84 -10.23
CA TYR A 143 27.61 10.62 -9.89
C TYR A 143 27.97 10.58 -8.41
N LEU A 144 28.35 11.69 -7.78
CA LEU A 144 28.68 11.75 -6.35
C LEU A 144 27.45 11.65 -5.46
N SER A 145 26.32 12.25 -5.85
CA SER A 145 25.03 12.10 -5.17
C SER A 145 24.49 10.68 -5.31
N LEU A 146 24.55 10.14 -6.53
CA LEU A 146 24.18 8.75 -6.79
C LEU A 146 25.12 7.80 -6.07
N ALA A 147 26.44 8.02 -6.07
CA ALA A 147 27.43 7.16 -5.43
C ALA A 147 27.38 7.26 -3.91
N SER A 148 27.13 8.43 -3.32
CA SER A 148 26.93 8.53 -1.87
C SER A 148 25.66 7.80 -1.43
N MET A 149 24.58 7.87 -2.21
CA MET A 149 23.33 7.20 -1.89
C MET A 149 23.30 5.71 -2.27
N THR A 150 23.91 5.30 -3.38
CA THR A 150 23.90 3.90 -3.85
C THR A 150 24.94 3.03 -3.15
N ARG A 151 26.08 3.60 -2.72
CA ARG A 151 27.11 2.85 -2.00
C ARG A 151 26.65 2.39 -0.61
N GLU A 152 25.73 3.13 0.01
CA GLU A 152 25.16 2.76 1.33
C GLU A 152 23.69 2.28 1.26
N HIS A 153 22.90 2.69 0.26
CA HIS A 153 21.46 2.39 0.18
C HIS A 153 20.99 1.82 -1.17
N GLY A 154 21.89 1.46 -2.10
CA GLY A 154 21.51 0.91 -3.41
C GLY A 154 20.66 -0.36 -3.32
N HIS A 155 20.95 -1.23 -2.35
CA HIS A 155 20.12 -2.40 -2.04
C HIS A 155 18.74 -2.02 -1.49
N VAL A 156 18.66 -0.98 -0.67
CA VAL A 156 17.41 -0.55 -0.03
C VAL A 156 16.41 -0.04 -1.05
N ILE A 157 16.87 0.72 -2.06
CA ILE A 157 16.00 1.25 -3.12
C ILE A 157 15.44 0.12 -3.98
N TYR A 158 16.28 -0.85 -4.38
CA TYR A 158 15.82 -2.01 -5.15
C TYR A 158 14.80 -2.85 -4.38
N HIS A 159 15.07 -3.10 -3.10
CA HIS A 159 14.13 -3.80 -2.23
C HIS A 159 12.85 -3.00 -2.03
N ALA A 160 12.94 -1.69 -1.83
CA ALA A 160 11.78 -0.82 -1.65
C ALA A 160 10.86 -0.85 -2.88
N VAL A 161 11.40 -0.76 -4.11
CA VAL A 161 10.58 -0.83 -5.34
C VAL A 161 9.91 -2.19 -5.53
N THR A 162 10.57 -3.27 -5.11
CA THR A 162 10.06 -4.65 -5.26
C THR A 162 9.06 -5.03 -4.16
N PHE A 163 9.02 -4.30 -3.04
CA PHE A 163 8.21 -4.65 -1.87
C PHE A 163 6.69 -4.42 -2.02
N PRO A 164 6.20 -3.29 -2.59
CA PRO A 164 4.77 -3.02 -2.72
C PRO A 164 3.98 -4.10 -3.47
N PRO A 165 4.42 -4.62 -4.63
CA PRO A 165 3.71 -5.70 -5.32
C PRO A 165 3.53 -6.96 -4.45
N LEU A 166 4.57 -7.34 -3.70
CA LEU A 166 4.54 -8.51 -2.82
C LEU A 166 3.54 -8.33 -1.67
N LEU A 167 3.53 -7.15 -1.05
CA LEU A 167 2.57 -6.84 0.02
C LEU A 167 1.12 -6.96 -0.45
N VAL A 168 0.81 -6.47 -1.66
CA VAL A 168 -0.54 -6.59 -2.24
C VAL A 168 -0.92 -8.05 -2.47
N ILE A 169 0.01 -8.88 -2.99
CA ILE A 169 -0.23 -10.31 -3.19
C ILE A 169 -0.50 -11.01 -1.85
N VAL A 170 0.33 -10.74 -0.82
CA VAL A 170 0.13 -11.28 0.53
C VAL A 170 -1.24 -10.86 1.07
N SER A 171 -1.60 -9.59 0.92
CA SER A 171 -2.91 -9.08 1.33
C SER A 171 -4.06 -9.86 0.66
N LEU A 172 -3.98 -10.10 -0.65
CA LEU A 172 -4.98 -10.87 -1.38
C LEU A 172 -5.13 -12.29 -0.85
N PHE A 173 -4.02 -12.98 -0.56
CA PHE A 173 -4.05 -14.32 0.04
C PHE A 173 -4.76 -14.32 1.40
N LEU A 174 -4.48 -13.32 2.26
CA LEU A 174 -5.16 -13.18 3.54
C LEU A 174 -6.66 -12.94 3.37
N PHE A 175 -7.06 -12.12 2.40
CA PHE A 175 -8.47 -11.85 2.11
C PHE A 175 -9.21 -13.11 1.63
N PHE A 176 -8.63 -13.88 0.71
CA PHE A 176 -9.20 -15.15 0.27
C PHE A 176 -9.33 -16.17 1.41
N ALA A 177 -8.33 -16.25 2.30
CA ALA A 177 -8.40 -17.11 3.48
C ALA A 177 -9.59 -16.73 4.39
N GLY A 178 -9.81 -15.43 4.61
CA GLY A 178 -10.97 -14.94 5.35
C GLY A 178 -12.30 -15.25 4.65
N LEU A 179 -12.37 -15.15 3.32
CA LEU A 179 -13.55 -15.52 2.51
C LEU A 179 -13.90 -17.01 2.63
N ILE A 180 -12.89 -17.89 2.55
CA ILE A 180 -13.09 -19.33 2.71
C ILE A 180 -13.61 -19.65 4.11
N THR A 181 -13.07 -18.97 5.14
CA THR A 181 -13.50 -19.15 6.54
C THR A 181 -14.92 -18.63 6.77
N LEU A 182 -15.38 -17.63 6.02
CA LEU A 182 -16.78 -17.18 6.09
C LEU A 182 -17.75 -18.16 5.43
N LEU A 183 -17.33 -18.80 4.33
CA LEU A 183 -18.20 -19.69 3.54
C LEU A 183 -18.43 -21.06 4.19
N TRP A 184 -17.50 -21.50 5.06
CA TRP A 184 -17.56 -22.79 5.74
C TRP A 184 -18.21 -22.69 7.12
#